data_AF-A0A9X0BP56-F1
#
_entry.id   AF-A0A9X0BP56-F1
#
_cell.length_a   1.000
_cell.length_b   1.000
_cell.length_c   1.000
_cell.angle_alpha   90.00
_cell.angle_beta   90.00
_cell.angle_gamma   90.00
#
_symmetry.space_group_name_H-M   'P 1'
#
loop_
_entity.id
_entity.type
_entity.pdbx_description
1 polymer ?
#
loop_
_entity_poly.entity_id
_entity_poly.type
_entity_poly.pdbx_seq_one_letter_code
_entity_poly.pdbx_strand_id
1 'polypeptide(L)'
;MTTIQPLLLAGGHSSRMGQRKELLVLPDKTPLFIRMITLLHESLPQSEQIYISLRDRQRLHELRQCSPALVRQITPDTLHILPASLAKAGEPGIPIAVRILFDEDLANQPGGTEEIGPAKGLLRARQEGPDSSWLVVACDYPLLCRDALDQLLQQHEKQQQPAAHGHEKATVFRNADGFAEPLLGIWTPGALEDLSRAVAKGITGPSYVVRHSGSTLIRPRCEKWLVNVNTPEEWEDVTRELETSVEGQS
;
A
#
# COMPACT_ATOMS: atom_id res chain seq x y z
N MET A 1 -9.86 10.41 18.09
CA MET A 1 -9.40 10.40 16.68
C MET A 1 -9.10 8.95 16.34
N THR A 2 -9.58 8.46 15.20
CA THR A 2 -9.22 7.12 14.72
C THR A 2 -7.73 7.09 14.39
N THR A 3 -7.05 6.02 14.77
CA THR A 3 -5.65 5.82 14.40
C THR A 3 -5.57 5.48 12.91
N ILE A 4 -4.56 5.99 12.22
CA ILE A 4 -4.27 5.63 10.83
C ILE A 4 -3.13 4.62 10.83
N GLN A 5 -3.39 3.42 10.32
CA GLN A 5 -2.44 2.33 10.21
C GLN A 5 -1.94 2.21 8.76
N PRO A 6 -0.63 2.14 8.51
CA PRO A 6 -0.08 1.95 7.17
C PRO A 6 -0.20 0.49 6.71
N LEU A 7 -0.67 0.31 5.48
CA LEU A 7 -0.85 -1.00 4.84
C LEU A 7 -0.27 -0.99 3.42
N LEU A 8 0.67 -1.88 3.16
CA LEU A 8 1.11 -2.25 1.83
C LEU A 8 0.31 -3.45 1.31
N LEU A 9 -0.31 -3.33 0.13
CA LEU A 9 -0.91 -4.46 -0.58
C LEU A 9 0.12 -5.09 -1.53
N ALA A 10 0.51 -6.34 -1.26
CA ALA A 10 1.57 -7.09 -1.97
C ALA A 10 1.14 -8.54 -2.28
N GLY A 11 -0.09 -8.71 -2.79
CA GLY A 11 -0.68 -10.02 -3.11
C GLY A 11 -1.20 -10.19 -4.54
N GLY A 12 -1.09 -9.15 -5.38
CA GLY A 12 -1.63 -9.16 -6.74
C GLY A 12 -0.99 -10.23 -7.64
N HIS A 13 -1.78 -10.82 -8.53
CA HIS A 13 -1.27 -11.72 -9.56
C HIS A 13 -1.00 -10.91 -10.84
N SER A 14 0.24 -10.44 -11.03
CA SER A 14 0.63 -9.77 -12.28
C SER A 14 0.97 -10.80 -13.36
N SER A 15 -0.03 -11.24 -14.12
CA SER A 15 0.17 -12.23 -15.21
C SER A 15 0.95 -11.66 -16.39
N ARG A 16 0.87 -10.35 -16.64
CA ARG A 16 1.49 -9.68 -17.78
C ARG A 16 2.97 -9.38 -17.59
N MET A 17 3.39 -9.20 -16.34
CA MET A 17 4.77 -8.83 -16.03
C MET A 17 5.72 -10.03 -15.96
N GLY A 18 5.19 -11.25 -15.86
CA GLY A 18 6.00 -12.48 -15.72
C GLY A 18 6.70 -12.63 -14.36
N GLN A 19 6.72 -11.58 -13.54
CA GLN A 19 7.23 -11.56 -12.17
C GLN A 19 6.33 -10.73 -11.25
N ARG A 20 6.49 -10.94 -9.94
CA ARG A 20 5.75 -10.21 -8.90
C ARG A 20 6.26 -8.78 -8.79
N LYS A 21 5.35 -7.80 -8.87
CA LYS A 21 5.68 -6.37 -8.89
C LYS A 21 6.38 -5.94 -7.60
N GLU A 22 5.92 -6.43 -6.47
CA GLU A 22 6.50 -6.16 -5.16
C GLU A 22 7.99 -6.55 -5.05
N LEU A 23 8.46 -7.49 -5.89
CA LEU A 23 9.85 -7.97 -5.93
C LEU A 23 10.73 -7.23 -6.96
N LEU A 24 10.17 -6.30 -7.73
CA LEU A 24 10.95 -5.49 -8.66
C LEU A 24 12.00 -4.68 -7.91
N VAL A 25 13.21 -4.60 -8.48
CA VAL A 25 14.37 -3.99 -7.83
C VAL A 25 14.70 -2.67 -8.52
N LEU A 26 14.60 -1.59 -7.75
CA LEU A 26 14.93 -0.22 -8.18
C LEU A 26 16.43 -0.08 -8.53
N PRO A 27 16.84 0.99 -9.24
CA PRO A 27 18.25 1.22 -9.59
C PRO A 27 19.21 1.17 -8.40
N ASP A 28 18.77 1.68 -7.24
CA ASP A 28 19.49 1.70 -5.95
C ASP A 28 19.59 0.32 -5.27
N LYS A 29 19.13 -0.75 -5.94
CA LYS A 29 19.06 -2.14 -5.46
C LYS A 29 18.01 -2.37 -4.36
N THR A 30 17.09 -1.44 -4.16
CA THR A 30 15.99 -1.59 -3.20
C THR A 30 14.79 -2.30 -3.88
N PRO A 31 14.27 -3.42 -3.32
CA PRO A 31 13.00 -4.00 -3.76
C PRO A 31 11.82 -3.04 -3.54
N LEU A 32 10.84 -3.03 -4.44
CA LEU A 32 9.68 -2.12 -4.36
C LEU A 32 8.92 -2.23 -3.04
N PHE A 33 8.72 -3.44 -2.51
CA PHE A 33 8.03 -3.58 -1.22
C PHE A 33 8.79 -2.89 -0.06
N ILE A 34 10.13 -2.95 -0.06
CA ILE A 34 10.98 -2.27 0.94
C ILE A 34 10.87 -0.77 0.77
N ARG A 35 10.91 -0.27 -0.48
CA ARG A 35 10.70 1.16 -0.77
C ARG A 35 9.35 1.63 -0.24
N MET A 36 8.27 0.92 -0.54
CA MET A 36 6.92 1.31 -0.11
C MET A 36 6.74 1.26 1.41
N ILE A 37 7.28 0.25 2.10
CA ILE A 37 7.26 0.18 3.56
C ILE A 37 8.05 1.34 4.17
N THR A 38 9.20 1.69 3.59
CA THR A 38 10.02 2.82 4.06
C THR A 38 9.24 4.14 3.94
N LEU A 39 8.58 4.37 2.80
CA LEU A 39 7.73 5.55 2.60
C LEU A 39 6.57 5.61 3.61
N LEU A 40 5.89 4.47 3.84
CA LEU A 40 4.83 4.37 4.83
C LEU A 40 5.33 4.67 6.25
N HIS A 41 6.51 4.15 6.62
CA HIS A 41 7.16 4.41 7.91
C HIS A 41 7.48 5.90 8.11
N GLU A 42 8.08 6.54 7.10
CA GLU A 42 8.48 7.95 7.14
C GLU A 42 7.27 8.92 7.11
N SER A 43 6.14 8.47 6.56
CA SER A 43 4.91 9.29 6.47
C SER A 43 4.04 9.17 7.72
N LEU A 44 4.18 8.08 8.49
CA LEU A 44 3.45 7.82 9.73
C LEU A 44 4.41 7.40 10.86
N PRO A 45 5.36 8.26 11.27
CA PRO A 45 6.36 7.91 12.30
C PRO A 45 5.75 7.59 13.67
N GLN A 46 4.53 8.05 13.93
CA GLN A 46 3.74 7.75 15.13
C GLN A 46 3.09 6.36 15.11
N SER A 47 3.06 5.68 13.95
CA SER A 47 2.49 4.35 13.87
C SER A 47 3.47 3.34 14.47
N GLU A 48 3.07 2.68 15.55
CA GLU A 48 3.88 1.64 16.20
C GLU A 48 4.05 0.39 15.33
N GLN A 49 3.15 0.19 14.36
CA GLN A 49 3.10 -0.99 13.52
C GLN A 49 2.87 -0.62 12.06
N ILE A 50 3.54 -1.34 11.15
CA ILE A 50 3.29 -1.31 9.71
C ILE A 50 2.82 -2.68 9.25
N TYR A 51 1.92 -2.71 8.27
CA TYR A 51 1.31 -3.94 7.78
C TYR A 51 1.64 -4.18 6.30
N ILE A 52 1.81 -5.44 5.94
CA ILE A 52 1.87 -5.90 4.55
C ILE A 52 0.84 -7.01 4.35
N SER A 53 -0.04 -6.87 3.37
CA SER A 53 -0.96 -7.93 2.94
C SER A 53 -0.28 -8.78 1.86
N LEU A 54 -0.23 -10.08 2.10
CA LEU A 54 0.28 -11.09 1.18
C LEU A 54 -0.83 -12.10 0.90
N ARG A 55 -0.90 -12.62 -0.32
CA ARG A 55 -1.94 -13.60 -0.66
C ARG A 55 -1.85 -14.89 0.15
N ASP A 56 -0.64 -15.40 0.38
CA ASP A 56 -0.38 -16.68 1.06
C ASP A 56 1.02 -16.71 1.69
N ARG A 57 1.29 -17.73 2.52
CA ARG A 57 2.59 -17.95 3.17
C ARG A 57 3.72 -18.30 2.20
N GLN A 58 3.43 -18.81 1.00
CA GLN A 58 4.45 -19.09 -0.01
C GLN A 58 5.14 -17.79 -0.45
N ARG A 59 4.39 -16.71 -0.63
CA ARG A 59 4.92 -15.40 -0.99
C ARG A 59 5.92 -14.81 0.00
N LEU A 60 5.82 -15.17 1.29
CA LEU A 60 6.75 -14.72 2.32
C LEU A 60 8.17 -15.26 2.10
N HIS A 61 8.29 -16.52 1.63
CA HIS A 61 9.59 -17.12 1.36
C HIS A 61 10.37 -16.36 0.27
N GLU A 62 9.68 -15.86 -0.75
CA GLU A 62 10.30 -15.11 -1.85
C GLU A 62 10.79 -13.72 -1.40
N LEU A 63 10.08 -13.04 -0.49
CA LEU A 63 10.54 -11.77 0.07
C LEU A 63 11.91 -11.91 0.76
N ARG A 64 12.16 -13.06 1.41
CA ARG A 64 13.45 -13.36 2.03
C ARG A 64 14.60 -13.42 1.02
N GLN A 65 14.32 -14.00 -0.15
CA GLN A 65 15.33 -14.29 -1.16
C GLN A 65 15.69 -13.04 -1.99
N CYS A 66 14.74 -12.12 -2.15
CA CYS A 66 14.88 -10.94 -3.00
C CYS A 66 15.98 -9.97 -2.49
N SER A 67 16.14 -9.81 -1.17
CA SER A 67 17.23 -8.98 -0.62
C SER A 67 17.65 -9.44 0.78
N PRO A 68 18.56 -10.43 0.89
CA PRO A 68 19.05 -10.94 2.17
C PRO A 68 19.78 -9.89 3.02
N ALA A 69 20.30 -8.83 2.39
CA ALA A 69 21.01 -7.75 3.09
C ALA A 69 20.05 -6.80 3.83
N LEU A 70 18.85 -6.59 3.28
CA LEU A 70 17.85 -5.66 3.84
C LEU A 70 16.83 -6.38 4.71
N VAL A 71 16.54 -7.64 4.44
CA VAL A 71 15.65 -8.49 5.27
C VAL A 71 16.46 -9.12 6.40
N ARG A 72 16.24 -8.67 7.64
CA ARG A 72 17.02 -9.09 8.82
C ARG A 72 16.48 -10.35 9.47
N GLN A 73 15.17 -10.45 9.57
CA GLN A 73 14.51 -11.57 10.23
C GLN A 73 13.10 -11.76 9.66
N ILE A 74 12.68 -13.02 9.56
CA ILE A 74 11.30 -13.39 9.23
C ILE A 74 10.81 -14.38 10.28
N THR A 75 9.63 -14.10 10.83
CA THR A 75 8.80 -15.02 11.60
C THR A 75 7.56 -15.39 10.76
N PRO A 76 6.70 -16.32 11.20
CA PRO A 76 5.50 -16.68 10.44
C PRO A 76 4.56 -15.51 10.14
N ASP A 77 4.59 -14.45 10.96
CA ASP A 77 3.66 -13.33 10.94
C ASP A 77 4.33 -11.95 10.92
N THR A 78 5.67 -11.88 10.95
CA THR A 78 6.41 -10.63 11.04
C THR A 78 7.66 -10.66 10.16
N LEU A 79 7.91 -9.55 9.47
CA LEU A 79 9.06 -9.30 8.64
C LEU A 79 9.84 -8.11 9.21
N HIS A 80 11.13 -8.29 9.51
CA HIS A 80 12.00 -7.22 9.94
C HIS A 80 12.90 -6.78 8.79
N ILE A 81 12.77 -5.52 8.39
CA ILE A 81 13.59 -4.93 7.32
C ILE A 81 14.44 -3.78 7.88
N LEU A 82 15.64 -3.61 7.35
CA LEU A 82 16.48 -2.44 7.60
C LEU A 82 16.84 -1.80 6.26
N PRO A 83 16.06 -0.81 5.79
CA PRO A 83 16.35 -0.06 4.59
C PRO A 83 17.72 0.62 4.68
N ALA A 84 18.43 0.72 3.57
CA ALA A 84 19.76 1.35 3.53
C ALA A 84 19.71 2.83 3.98
N SER A 85 18.63 3.55 3.65
CA SER A 85 18.43 4.95 4.06
C SER A 85 18.33 5.14 5.58
N LEU A 86 17.98 4.09 6.32
CA LEU A 86 17.85 4.11 7.78
C LEU A 86 19.08 3.51 8.50
N ALA A 87 20.02 2.94 7.74
CA ALA A 87 21.27 2.42 8.30
C ALA A 87 22.29 3.57 8.42
N LYS A 88 22.67 3.90 9.66
CA LYS A 88 23.76 4.85 9.92
C LYS A 88 25.11 4.14 9.95
N ALA A 89 26.14 4.80 9.43
CA ALA A 89 27.51 4.26 9.47
C ALA A 89 27.98 4.11 10.93
N GLY A 90 28.38 2.90 11.31
CA GLY A 90 28.93 2.61 12.64
C GLY A 90 27.89 2.34 13.74
N GLU A 91 26.59 2.40 13.46
CA GLU A 91 25.53 2.06 14.41
C GLU A 91 24.64 0.93 13.85
N PRO A 92 24.26 -0.07 14.67
CA PRO A 92 23.24 -1.02 14.25
C PRO A 92 21.90 -0.28 14.12
N GLY A 93 21.48 0.00 12.87
CA GLY A 93 20.19 0.62 12.60
C GLY A 93 19.03 -0.21 13.14
N ILE A 94 17.95 0.46 13.57
CA ILE A 94 16.77 -0.20 14.14
C ILE A 94 15.92 -0.76 13.00
N PRO A 95 15.70 -2.08 12.90
CA PRO A 95 14.84 -2.64 11.87
C PRO A 95 13.38 -2.21 12.05
N ILE A 96 12.71 -1.96 10.93
CA ILE A 96 11.25 -1.79 10.89
C ILE A 96 10.61 -3.16 11.02
N ALA A 97 9.78 -3.33 12.05
CA ALA A 97 8.94 -4.51 12.22
C ALA A 97 7.65 -4.37 11.40
N VAL A 98 7.41 -5.30 10.49
CA VAL A 98 6.28 -5.30 9.56
C VAL A 98 5.41 -6.51 9.83
N ARG A 99 4.17 -6.29 10.26
CA ARG A 99 3.18 -7.34 10.51
C ARG A 99 2.64 -7.83 9.18
N ILE A 100 2.58 -9.14 9.01
CA ILE A 100 2.11 -9.78 7.80
C ILE A 100 0.65 -10.17 7.99
N LEU A 101 -0.19 -9.74 7.05
CA LEU A 101 -1.59 -10.12 6.97
C LEU A 101 -1.74 -11.05 5.77
N PHE A 102 -2.08 -12.32 6.00
CA PHE A 102 -2.33 -13.23 4.89
C PHE A 102 -3.79 -13.17 4.45
N ASP A 103 -4.01 -13.01 3.15
CA ASP A 103 -5.35 -13.00 2.56
C ASP A 103 -6.03 -14.38 2.70
N GLU A 104 -5.26 -15.48 2.72
CA GLU A 104 -5.77 -16.84 2.96
C GLU A 104 -6.36 -17.05 4.35
N ASP A 105 -5.95 -16.22 5.33
CA ASP A 105 -6.48 -16.25 6.69
C ASP A 105 -7.80 -15.47 6.81
N LEU A 106 -8.27 -14.81 5.74
CA LEU A 106 -9.57 -14.14 5.71
C LEU A 106 -10.67 -15.20 5.83
N ALA A 107 -11.39 -15.20 6.97
CA ALA A 107 -12.46 -16.15 7.25
C ALA A 107 -13.37 -16.36 6.02
N ASN A 108 -13.60 -17.63 5.67
CA ASN A 108 -14.39 -18.02 4.51
C ASN A 108 -15.77 -17.34 4.52
N GLN A 109 -15.98 -16.41 3.58
CA GLN A 109 -17.32 -15.93 3.25
C GLN A 109 -18.01 -17.04 2.43
N PRO A 110 -19.28 -17.39 2.72
CA PRO A 110 -20.01 -18.34 1.89
C PRO A 110 -20.13 -17.79 0.47
N GLY A 111 -19.50 -18.44 -0.51
CA GLY A 111 -19.55 -18.02 -1.93
C GLY A 111 -18.25 -18.05 -2.74
N GLY A 112 -17.22 -18.79 -2.32
CA GLY A 112 -15.99 -18.98 -3.12
C GLY A 112 -14.99 -17.83 -2.94
N THR A 113 -13.95 -18.08 -2.16
CA THR A 113 -13.05 -17.07 -1.62
C THR A 113 -11.85 -16.76 -2.50
N GLU A 114 -11.74 -17.24 -3.73
CA GLU A 114 -10.51 -17.03 -4.51
C GLU A 114 -10.43 -15.69 -5.27
N GLU A 115 -11.55 -15.01 -5.56
CA GLU A 115 -11.56 -14.01 -6.65
C GLU A 115 -11.96 -12.56 -6.29
N ILE A 116 -11.95 -12.17 -5.00
CA ILE A 116 -12.33 -10.79 -4.63
C ILE A 116 -11.20 -9.75 -4.78
N GLY A 117 -10.06 -10.15 -5.36
CA GLY A 117 -8.95 -9.26 -5.70
C GLY A 117 -8.40 -8.46 -4.51
N PRO A 118 -7.97 -7.20 -4.72
CA PRO A 118 -7.42 -6.34 -3.66
C PRO A 118 -8.34 -6.12 -2.45
N ALA A 119 -9.65 -6.38 -2.58
CA ALA A 119 -10.56 -6.29 -1.45
C ALA A 119 -10.22 -7.29 -0.34
N LYS A 120 -9.54 -8.42 -0.63
CA LYS A 120 -9.09 -9.35 0.42
C LYS A 120 -8.16 -8.69 1.41
N GLY A 121 -7.11 -8.03 0.93
CA GLY A 121 -6.13 -7.35 1.78
C GLY A 121 -6.78 -6.25 2.62
N LEU A 122 -7.68 -5.45 2.01
CA LEU A 122 -8.45 -4.43 2.71
C LEU A 122 -9.37 -5.02 3.81
N LEU A 123 -10.07 -6.12 3.52
CA LEU A 123 -10.95 -6.77 4.49
C LEU A 123 -10.16 -7.51 5.58
N ARG A 124 -8.97 -8.03 5.28
CA ARG A 124 -8.08 -8.62 6.27
C ARG A 124 -7.51 -7.56 7.20
N ALA A 125 -7.18 -6.37 6.68
CA ALA A 125 -6.83 -5.21 7.49
C ALA A 125 -7.99 -4.77 8.39
N ARG A 126 -9.22 -4.71 7.85
CA ARG A 126 -10.42 -4.46 8.67
C ARG A 126 -10.59 -5.46 9.83
N GLN A 127 -10.29 -6.74 9.63
CA GLN A 127 -10.34 -7.74 10.70
C GLN A 127 -9.26 -7.52 11.77
N GLU A 128 -8.08 -7.02 11.36
CA GLU A 128 -6.97 -6.71 12.25
C GLU A 128 -7.23 -5.45 13.10
N GLY A 129 -7.77 -4.41 12.47
CA GLY A 129 -8.05 -3.11 13.09
C GLY A 129 -9.44 -2.63 12.67
N PRO A 130 -10.52 -3.11 13.33
CA PRO A 130 -11.90 -2.78 12.94
C PRO A 130 -12.24 -1.30 13.14
N ASP A 131 -11.59 -0.64 14.09
CA ASP A 131 -11.78 0.78 14.41
C ASP A 131 -10.68 1.68 13.82
N SER A 132 -9.72 1.10 13.12
CA SER A 132 -8.59 1.81 12.49
C SER A 132 -8.98 2.34 11.12
N SER A 133 -8.46 3.53 10.79
CA SER A 133 -8.34 3.95 9.40
C SER A 133 -7.04 3.40 8.81
N TRP A 134 -7.00 3.17 7.51
CA TRP A 134 -5.87 2.51 6.86
C TRP A 134 -5.32 3.37 5.74
N LEU A 135 -4.04 3.76 5.81
CA LEU A 135 -3.31 4.34 4.68
C LEU A 135 -2.82 3.20 3.80
N VAL A 136 -3.49 3.02 2.67
CA VAL A 136 -3.29 1.89 1.76
C VAL A 136 -2.44 2.33 0.58
N VAL A 137 -1.41 1.54 0.29
CA VAL A 137 -0.54 1.68 -0.87
C VAL A 137 -0.37 0.31 -1.52
N ALA A 138 -0.44 0.21 -2.85
CA ALA A 138 -0.03 -0.98 -3.61
C ALA A 138 1.38 -0.81 -4.20
N CYS A 139 2.02 -1.92 -4.58
CA CYS A 139 3.35 -1.88 -5.22
C CYS A 139 3.33 -1.41 -6.69
N ASP A 140 2.16 -1.01 -7.22
CA ASP A 140 2.00 -0.60 -8.61
C ASP A 140 2.61 0.77 -8.91
N TYR A 141 2.89 1.60 -7.89
CA TYR A 141 3.28 3.02 -7.99
C TYR A 141 4.78 3.24 -7.68
N PRO A 142 5.71 2.89 -8.59
CA PRO A 142 7.14 2.95 -8.29
C PRO A 142 7.71 4.37 -8.15
N LEU A 143 7.05 5.37 -8.73
CA LEU A 143 7.43 6.79 -8.62
C LEU A 143 6.79 7.50 -7.41
N LEU A 144 6.11 6.74 -6.53
CA LEU A 144 5.52 7.29 -5.32
C LEU A 144 6.60 7.84 -4.38
N CYS A 145 6.28 8.93 -3.69
CA CYS A 145 7.16 9.55 -2.71
C CYS A 145 6.39 10.03 -1.49
N ARG A 146 7.11 10.47 -0.45
CA ARG A 146 6.55 10.93 0.82
C ARG A 146 5.53 12.07 0.65
N ASP A 147 5.78 13.00 -0.28
CA ASP A 147 4.87 14.13 -0.54
C ASP A 147 3.47 13.69 -0.98
N ALA A 148 3.36 12.54 -1.67
CA ALA A 148 2.07 11.97 -2.07
C ALA A 148 1.28 11.48 -0.86
N LEU A 149 1.94 10.78 0.07
CA LEU A 149 1.34 10.27 1.29
C LEU A 149 0.98 11.40 2.25
N ASP A 150 1.87 12.39 2.39
CA ASP A 150 1.61 13.61 3.16
C ASP A 150 0.40 14.37 2.60
N GLN A 151 0.24 14.43 1.27
CA GLN A 151 -0.95 15.02 0.67
C GLN A 151 -2.22 14.26 1.07
N LEU A 152 -2.23 12.92 1.00
CA LEU A 152 -3.39 12.13 1.40
C LEU A 152 -3.76 12.37 2.87
N LEU A 153 -2.76 12.32 3.76
CA LEU A 153 -2.95 12.54 5.19
C LEU A 153 -3.52 13.92 5.50
N GLN A 154 -2.94 14.97 4.91
CA GLN A 154 -3.41 16.35 5.09
C GLN A 154 -4.84 16.56 4.58
N GLN A 155 -5.21 15.92 3.47
CA GLN A 155 -6.55 16.04 2.92
C GLN A 155 -7.56 15.28 3.76
N HIS A 156 -7.24 14.07 4.18
CA HIS A 156 -8.09 13.27 5.06
C HIS A 156 -8.35 13.98 6.40
N GLU A 157 -7.30 14.51 7.03
CA GLU A 157 -7.44 15.24 8.31
C GLU A 157 -8.38 16.44 8.19
N LYS A 158 -8.31 17.19 7.08
CA LYS A 158 -9.22 18.32 6.82
C LYS A 158 -10.69 17.89 6.73
N GLN A 159 -10.96 16.74 6.14
CA GLN A 159 -12.32 16.22 5.98
C GLN A 159 -12.87 15.61 7.28
N GLN A 160 -12.01 15.24 8.24
CA GLN A 160 -12.44 14.75 9.56
C GLN A 160 -12.75 15.88 10.57
N GLN A 161 -12.56 17.15 10.20
CA GLN A 161 -12.83 18.28 11.09
C GLN A 161 -14.34 18.48 11.30
N PRO A 162 -14.81 18.90 12.49
CA PRO A 162 -16.25 19.05 12.79
C PRO A 162 -17.02 20.02 11.89
N ALA A 163 -16.32 20.93 11.21
CA ALA A 163 -16.90 21.87 10.26
C ALA A 163 -17.14 21.25 8.87
N ALA A 164 -16.58 20.07 8.59
CA ALA A 164 -16.80 19.33 7.35
C ALA A 164 -18.18 18.65 7.39
N HIS A 165 -18.89 18.68 6.26
CA HIS A 165 -20.23 18.12 6.16
C HIS A 165 -20.17 16.60 5.99
N GLY A 166 -20.27 15.87 7.10
CA GLY A 166 -20.38 14.41 7.13
C GLY A 166 -19.07 13.68 7.43
N HIS A 167 -19.19 12.41 7.83
CA HIS A 167 -18.03 11.53 8.06
C HIS A 167 -17.55 10.97 6.72
N GLU A 168 -16.42 11.47 6.23
CA GLU A 168 -15.79 10.98 5.00
C GLU A 168 -15.48 9.49 5.11
N LYS A 169 -15.82 8.75 4.04
CA LYS A 169 -15.62 7.31 3.96
C LYS A 169 -14.19 6.96 3.57
N ALA A 170 -13.66 7.53 2.50
CA ALA A 170 -12.28 7.33 2.06
C ALA A 170 -11.73 8.59 1.38
N THR A 171 -10.42 8.78 1.45
CA THR A 171 -9.70 9.82 0.69
C THR A 171 -8.75 9.13 -0.28
N VAL A 172 -8.97 9.26 -1.58
CA VAL A 172 -8.11 8.59 -2.59
C VAL A 172 -7.71 9.53 -3.71
N PHE A 173 -6.62 9.21 -4.40
CA PHE A 173 -6.26 9.95 -5.60
C PHE A 173 -7.23 9.67 -6.75
N ARG A 174 -7.34 10.67 -7.62
CA ARG A 174 -8.01 10.57 -8.92
C ARG A 174 -7.04 11.00 -10.00
N ASN A 175 -6.86 10.14 -10.99
CA ASN A 175 -5.97 10.38 -12.13
C ASN A 175 -6.56 11.40 -13.13
N ALA A 176 -5.77 11.76 -14.14
CA ALA A 176 -6.14 12.74 -15.16
C ALA A 176 -7.43 12.38 -15.92
N ASP A 177 -7.65 11.08 -16.17
CA ASP A 177 -8.85 10.55 -16.84
C ASP A 177 -10.10 10.52 -15.94
N GLY A 178 -9.95 10.90 -14.67
CA GLY A 178 -11.05 10.98 -13.72
C GLY A 178 -11.33 9.67 -12.98
N PHE A 179 -10.51 8.63 -13.17
CA PHE A 179 -10.63 7.39 -12.42
C PHE A 179 -10.00 7.52 -11.04
N ALA A 180 -10.68 6.94 -10.04
CA ALA A 180 -10.15 6.86 -8.68
C ALA A 180 -9.14 5.72 -8.55
N GLU A 181 -8.10 5.94 -7.75
CA GLU A 181 -7.04 4.99 -7.43
C GLU A 181 -7.26 4.43 -6.00
N PRO A 182 -8.15 3.43 -5.82
CA PRO A 182 -8.56 2.98 -4.48
C PRO A 182 -7.44 2.29 -3.68
N LEU A 183 -6.38 1.84 -4.36
CA LEU A 183 -5.22 1.19 -3.75
C LEU A 183 -4.11 2.18 -3.38
N LEU A 184 -4.41 3.48 -3.50
CA LEU A 184 -3.56 4.58 -3.07
C LEU A 184 -4.42 5.63 -2.38
N GLY A 185 -4.68 5.43 -1.08
CA GLY A 185 -5.55 6.30 -0.31
C GLY A 185 -5.82 5.84 1.12
N ILE A 186 -6.62 6.61 1.85
CA ILE A 186 -7.00 6.36 3.23
C ILE A 186 -8.42 5.82 3.30
N TRP A 187 -8.59 4.66 3.92
CA TRP A 187 -9.87 3.98 4.11
C TRP A 187 -10.29 4.04 5.58
N THR A 188 -11.45 4.63 5.88
CA THR A 188 -11.99 4.62 7.26
C THR A 188 -12.66 3.28 7.59
N PRO A 189 -12.92 2.99 8.89
CA PRO A 189 -13.76 1.87 9.30
C PRO A 189 -15.08 1.80 8.52
N GLY A 190 -15.72 2.95 8.33
CA GLY A 190 -16.98 3.05 7.61
C GLY A 190 -16.86 2.66 6.13
N ALA A 191 -15.76 3.00 5.44
CA ALA A 191 -15.56 2.57 4.06
C ALA A 191 -15.25 1.07 3.95
N LEU A 192 -14.49 0.52 4.90
CA LEU A 192 -14.21 -0.92 4.92
C LEU A 192 -15.45 -1.75 5.25
N GLU A 193 -16.36 -1.21 6.05
CA GLU A 193 -17.68 -1.81 6.27
C GLU A 193 -18.53 -1.79 4.98
N ASP A 194 -18.56 -0.66 4.27
CA ASP A 194 -19.23 -0.54 2.97
C ASP A 194 -18.65 -1.56 1.95
N LEU A 195 -17.32 -1.74 1.94
CA LEU A 195 -16.64 -2.76 1.13
C LEU A 195 -17.06 -4.17 1.52
N SER A 196 -17.12 -4.48 2.81
CA SER A 196 -17.57 -5.79 3.30
C SER A 196 -19.00 -6.09 2.84
N ARG A 197 -19.90 -5.09 2.87
CA ARG A 197 -21.28 -5.24 2.39
C ARG A 197 -21.37 -5.36 0.86
N ALA A 198 -20.51 -4.67 0.12
CA ALA A 198 -20.44 -4.78 -1.33
C ALA A 198 -19.97 -6.18 -1.75
N VAL A 199 -18.92 -6.71 -1.11
CA VAL A 199 -18.38 -8.05 -1.36
C VAL A 199 -19.42 -9.12 -1.05
N ALA A 200 -20.18 -8.99 0.04
CA ALA A 200 -21.27 -9.91 0.38
C ALA A 200 -22.39 -9.96 -0.70
N LYS A 201 -22.47 -8.94 -1.56
CA LYS A 201 -23.39 -8.88 -2.72
C LYS A 201 -22.73 -9.28 -4.05
N GLY A 202 -21.50 -9.78 -4.01
CA GLY A 202 -20.72 -10.14 -5.21
C GLY A 202 -20.00 -8.97 -5.88
N ILE A 203 -20.00 -7.76 -5.29
CA ILE A 203 -19.29 -6.60 -5.83
C ILE A 203 -17.92 -6.49 -5.15
N THR A 204 -16.87 -6.87 -5.85
CA THR A 204 -15.54 -7.07 -5.25
C THR A 204 -14.57 -5.91 -5.45
N GLY A 205 -14.82 -5.03 -6.41
CA GLY A 205 -13.90 -3.94 -6.76
C GLY A 205 -13.90 -2.78 -5.75
N PRO A 206 -12.77 -2.43 -5.10
CA PRO A 206 -12.70 -1.28 -4.19
C PRO A 206 -13.14 0.05 -4.82
N SER A 207 -12.94 0.23 -6.13
CA SER A 207 -13.40 1.40 -6.88
C SER A 207 -14.92 1.59 -6.80
N TYR A 208 -15.71 0.52 -6.61
CA TYR A 208 -17.15 0.63 -6.44
C TYR A 208 -17.48 1.42 -5.17
N VAL A 209 -16.87 1.07 -4.04
CA VAL A 209 -17.10 1.75 -2.76
C VAL A 209 -16.69 3.20 -2.84
N VAL A 210 -15.51 3.49 -3.37
CA VAL A 210 -15.02 4.87 -3.52
C VAL A 210 -15.98 5.74 -4.34
N ARG A 211 -16.63 5.19 -5.37
CA ARG A 211 -17.56 5.95 -6.23
C ARG A 211 -18.96 6.13 -5.62
N HIS A 212 -19.38 5.24 -4.72
CA HIS A 212 -20.77 5.17 -4.24
C HIS A 212 -20.91 5.45 -2.73
N SER A 213 -19.81 5.54 -2.00
CA SER A 213 -19.74 5.99 -0.62
C SER A 213 -19.11 7.39 -0.61
N GLY A 214 -19.55 8.30 0.26
CA GLY A 214 -19.10 9.70 0.32
C GLY A 214 -17.59 9.85 0.59
N SER A 215 -16.80 9.60 -0.45
CA SER A 215 -15.34 9.56 -0.47
C SER A 215 -14.83 10.81 -1.16
N THR A 216 -13.70 11.35 -0.69
CA THR A 216 -13.05 12.49 -1.35
C THR A 216 -12.08 11.99 -2.40
N LEU A 217 -12.23 12.54 -3.60
CA LEU A 217 -11.32 12.34 -4.71
C LEU A 217 -10.42 13.56 -4.86
N ILE A 218 -9.12 13.38 -4.58
CA ILE A 218 -8.13 14.46 -4.69
C ILE A 218 -7.27 14.27 -5.94
N ARG A 219 -6.84 15.37 -6.58
CA ARG A 219 -5.81 15.29 -7.64
C ARG A 219 -4.42 15.29 -7.01
N PRO A 220 -3.47 14.51 -7.53
CA PRO A 220 -2.08 14.55 -7.05
C PRO A 220 -1.47 15.92 -7.37
N ARG A 221 -0.56 16.39 -6.52
CA ARG A 221 0.27 17.58 -6.85
C ARG A 221 1.26 17.29 -7.99
N CYS A 222 1.58 16.01 -8.21
CA CYS A 222 2.43 15.54 -9.31
C CYS A 222 1.84 14.26 -9.91
N GLU A 223 1.50 14.29 -11.21
CA GLU A 223 0.87 13.15 -11.91
C GLU A 223 1.77 11.91 -11.95
N LYS A 224 3.10 12.08 -11.85
CA LYS A 224 4.06 10.97 -11.81
C LYS A 224 3.80 9.99 -10.67
N TRP A 225 3.21 10.46 -9.56
CA TRP A 225 2.90 9.61 -8.41
C TRP A 225 1.87 8.51 -8.72
N LEU A 226 1.08 8.69 -9.79
CA LEU A 226 0.05 7.75 -10.23
C LEU A 226 0.49 6.90 -11.44
N VAL A 227 1.77 6.98 -11.84
CA VAL A 227 2.31 6.11 -12.89
C VAL A 227 2.33 4.68 -12.37
N ASN A 228 1.51 3.83 -12.98
CA ASN A 228 1.40 2.41 -12.66
C ASN A 228 2.25 1.56 -13.59
N VAL A 229 2.91 0.55 -13.04
CA VAL A 229 3.66 -0.45 -13.83
C VAL A 229 2.95 -1.79 -13.81
N ASN A 230 2.67 -2.32 -15.00
CA ASN A 230 1.98 -3.57 -15.28
C ASN A 230 2.74 -4.46 -16.28
N THR A 231 3.64 -3.89 -17.09
CA THR A 231 4.47 -4.62 -18.05
C THR A 231 5.97 -4.40 -17.82
N PRO A 232 6.86 -5.27 -18.36
CA PRO A 232 8.30 -5.06 -18.28
C PRO A 232 8.77 -3.77 -18.97
N GLU A 233 8.14 -3.37 -20.07
CA GLU A 233 8.48 -2.15 -20.80
C GLU A 233 8.17 -0.89 -19.97
N GLU A 234 7.00 -0.86 -19.32
CA GLU A 234 6.64 0.21 -18.39
C GLU A 234 7.63 0.30 -17.21
N TRP A 235 8.15 -0.84 -16.75
CA TRP A 235 9.17 -0.89 -15.71
C TRP A 235 10.51 -0.33 -16.18
N GLU A 236 10.96 -0.66 -17.38
CA GLU A 236 12.19 -0.13 -17.97
C GLU A 236 12.16 1.39 -18.10
N ASP A 237 11.03 1.95 -18.55
CA ASP A 237 10.87 3.40 -18.69
C ASP A 237 10.91 4.11 -17.33
N VAL A 238 10.20 3.58 -16.33
CA VAL A 238 10.27 4.10 -14.95
C VAL A 238 11.69 4.03 -14.37
N THR A 239 12.39 2.91 -14.61
CA THR A 239 13.74 2.71 -14.10
C THR A 239 14.70 3.74 -14.69
N ARG A 240 14.62 3.99 -16.00
CA ARG A 240 15.41 5.02 -16.69
C ARG A 240 15.14 6.42 -16.13
N GLU A 241 13.88 6.75 -15.84
CA GLU A 241 13.53 8.02 -15.22
C GLU A 241 14.14 8.18 -13.82
N LEU A 242 14.11 7.12 -13.01
CA LEU A 242 14.71 7.12 -11.68
C LEU A 242 16.23 7.30 -11.72
N GLU A 243 16.91 6.68 -12.69
CA GLU A 243 18.36 6.86 -12.89
C GLU A 243 18.71 8.31 -13.23
N THR A 244 18.00 8.92 -14.19
CA THR A 244 18.23 10.33 -14.55
C THR A 244 17.96 11.31 -13.40
N SER A 245 17.06 10.97 -12.49
CA SER A 245 16.74 11.78 -11.31
C SER A 245 17.84 11.72 -10.23
N VAL A 246 18.58 10.60 -10.15
CA VAL A 246 19.71 10.41 -9.22
C VAL A 246 20.95 11.15 -9.73
N GLU A 247 21.21 11.10 -11.04
CA GLU A 247 22.34 11.81 -11.66
C GLU A 247 22.21 13.34 -11.58
N GLY A 248 20.99 13.88 -11.66
CA GLY A 248 20.74 15.32 -11.54
C GLY A 248 20.81 15.89 -10.12
N GLN A 249 20.98 15.05 -9.09
CA GLN A 249 21.11 15.45 -7.68
C GLN A 249 22.53 15.25 -7.12
N SER A 250 23.45 14.67 -7.92
CA SER A 250 24.83 14.38 -7.55
C SER A 250 25.81 15.50 -7.93
#